data_AF-A0A2V7XFK1-F1
#
_entry.id   AF-A0A2V7XFK1-F1
#
_cell.length_a   1.000
_cell.length_b   1.000
_cell.length_c   1.000
_cell.angle_alpha   90.00
_cell.angle_beta   90.00
_cell.angle_gamma   90.00
#
_symmetry.space_group_name_H-M   'P 1'
#
loop_
_entity.id
_entity.type
_entity.pdbx_description
1 polymer ?
#
loop_
_entity_poly.entity_id
_entity_poly.type
_entity_poly.pdbx_seq_one_letter_code
_entity_poly.pdbx_strand_id
1 'polypeptide(L)'
;MRTPDKLALAATVLVAVHAAALGAGFLAPYGPTVQARALPYAPPTRLHVVDEGGRFHRRPFVYLLVDDEAAAGRYQEDRSRPFPIHFLVRGPDELGGGSGGWRLFGVDEPARVFLLGTDGFGRDQLSRLLHGARISLFAGLLATVLSLGVGWVLGTMAGFYGRGMDAVLMRGPAPARLRRPGVPHARARHRPRRLGAAGAPRARHRDERP
;
A
#
# COMPACT_ATOMS: atom_id res chain seq x y z
N MET A 1 7.44 -9.01 -23.22
CA MET A 1 6.45 -9.59 -22.27
C MET A 1 7.21 -10.33 -21.17
N ARG A 2 7.42 -9.72 -19.98
CA ARG A 2 8.03 -10.34 -18.78
C ARG A 2 7.81 -9.42 -17.57
N THR A 3 6.66 -9.51 -16.92
CA THR A 3 6.36 -8.84 -15.63
C THR A 3 5.60 -9.67 -14.57
N PRO A 4 5.22 -10.95 -14.76
CA PRO A 4 4.46 -11.66 -13.73
C PRO A 4 5.26 -11.85 -12.43
N ASP A 5 6.58 -12.01 -12.50
CA ASP A 5 7.43 -12.29 -11.33
C ASP A 5 7.47 -11.13 -10.33
N LYS A 6 7.42 -9.88 -10.82
CA LYS A 6 7.48 -8.68 -9.94
C LYS A 6 6.16 -8.47 -9.19
N LEU A 7 5.03 -8.69 -9.87
CA LEU A 7 3.71 -8.60 -9.24
C LEU A 7 3.51 -9.72 -8.23
N ALA A 8 3.95 -10.94 -8.57
CA ALA A 8 3.92 -12.07 -7.65
C ALA A 8 4.79 -11.78 -6.40
N LEU A 9 6.04 -11.32 -6.58
CA LEU A 9 6.90 -10.94 -5.47
C LEU A 9 6.27 -9.86 -4.58
N ALA A 10 5.72 -8.80 -5.18
CA ALA A 10 5.07 -7.72 -4.43
C ALA A 10 3.88 -8.23 -3.62
N ALA A 11 3.03 -9.07 -4.21
CA ALA A 11 1.90 -9.70 -3.52
C ALA A 11 2.38 -10.63 -2.40
N THR A 12 3.42 -11.44 -2.63
CA THR A 12 3.99 -12.33 -1.61
C THR A 12 4.56 -11.55 -0.44
N VAL A 13 5.32 -10.48 -0.69
CA VAL A 13 5.86 -9.61 0.36
C VAL A 13 4.72 -8.95 1.14
N LEU A 14 3.70 -8.45 0.45
CA LEU A 14 2.54 -7.83 1.09
C LEU A 14 1.83 -8.83 2.02
N VAL A 15 1.52 -10.02 1.52
CA VAL A 15 0.88 -11.09 2.30
C VAL A 15 1.75 -11.48 3.50
N ALA A 16 3.06 -11.61 3.31
CA ALA A 16 3.99 -11.95 4.40
C ALA A 16 4.01 -10.89 5.49
N VAL A 17 4.05 -9.60 5.14
CA VAL A 17 4.01 -8.49 6.10
C VAL A 17 2.68 -8.48 6.88
N HIS A 18 1.55 -8.69 6.20
CA HIS A 18 0.24 -8.75 6.86
C HIS A 18 0.13 -9.96 7.78
N ALA A 19 0.60 -11.12 7.34
CA ALA A 19 0.63 -12.34 8.14
C ALA A 19 1.52 -12.16 9.39
N ALA A 20 2.69 -11.52 9.26
CA ALA A 20 3.56 -11.21 10.39
C ALA A 20 2.90 -10.26 11.40
N ALA A 21 2.18 -9.24 10.92
CA ALA A 21 1.44 -8.31 11.78
C ALA A 21 0.28 -9.00 12.52
N LEU A 22 -0.52 -9.82 11.84
CA LEU A 22 -1.60 -10.59 12.47
C LEU A 22 -1.04 -11.62 13.46
N GLY A 23 0.06 -12.26 13.10
CA GLY A 23 0.81 -13.21 13.92
C GLY A 23 1.68 -12.58 14.99
N ALA A 24 1.56 -11.29 15.30
CA ALA A 24 2.43 -10.59 16.25
C ALA A 24 2.50 -11.28 17.62
N GLY A 25 1.38 -11.82 18.14
CA GLY A 25 1.38 -12.54 19.41
C GLY A 25 2.17 -13.86 19.39
N PHE A 26 2.33 -14.47 18.21
CA PHE A 26 3.15 -15.66 18.01
C PHE A 26 4.60 -15.32 17.69
N LEU A 27 4.83 -14.32 16.86
CA LEU A 27 6.18 -13.99 16.37
C LEU A 27 6.98 -13.14 17.37
N ALA A 28 6.31 -12.35 18.21
CA ALA A 28 6.96 -11.54 19.23
C ALA A 28 7.38 -12.38 20.44
N PRO A 29 8.66 -12.34 20.87
CA PRO A 29 9.11 -13.06 22.05
C PRO A 29 8.54 -12.46 23.34
N TYR A 30 8.25 -11.16 23.37
CA TYR A 30 7.78 -10.44 24.56
C TYR A 30 6.46 -9.70 24.33
N GLY A 31 5.73 -9.48 25.43
CA GLY A 31 4.52 -8.68 25.42
C GLY A 31 4.80 -7.20 25.21
N PRO A 32 3.81 -6.41 24.76
CA PRO A 32 3.98 -4.97 24.55
C PRO A 32 4.26 -4.20 25.86
N THR A 33 3.92 -4.78 27.01
CA THR A 33 4.08 -4.19 28.35
C THR A 33 5.33 -4.68 29.08
N VAL A 34 5.98 -5.73 28.59
CA VAL A 34 7.15 -6.34 29.26
C VAL A 34 8.36 -5.42 29.10
N GLN A 35 9.09 -5.23 30.20
CA GLN A 35 10.22 -4.31 30.28
C GLN A 35 11.38 -4.94 31.05
N ALA A 36 12.54 -5.03 30.40
CA ALA A 36 13.79 -5.45 31.04
C ALA A 36 14.54 -4.21 31.56
N ARG A 37 14.14 -3.71 32.74
CA ARG A 37 14.69 -2.47 33.31
C ARG A 37 16.20 -2.50 33.55
N ALA A 38 16.78 -3.69 33.70
CA ALA A 38 18.22 -3.87 33.87
C ALA A 38 19.03 -3.73 32.57
N LEU A 39 18.36 -3.64 31.40
CA LEU A 39 19.01 -3.69 30.08
C LEU A 39 18.53 -2.56 29.14
N PRO A 40 18.69 -1.27 29.51
CA PRO A 40 18.38 -0.13 28.62
C PRO A 40 19.39 0.02 27.47
N TYR A 41 18.93 0.23 26.23
CA TYR A 41 19.80 0.33 25.05
C TYR A 41 20.70 -0.90 24.81
N ALA A 42 20.22 -2.08 25.19
CA ALA A 42 20.93 -3.33 24.94
C ALA A 42 21.03 -3.60 23.43
N PRO A 43 22.21 -4.03 22.95
CA PRO A 43 22.42 -4.37 21.54
C PRO A 43 21.60 -5.61 21.14
N PRO A 44 21.47 -5.86 19.83
CA PRO A 44 20.91 -7.11 19.32
C PRO A 44 21.64 -8.34 19.90
N THR A 45 20.89 -9.24 20.52
CA THR A 45 21.43 -10.46 21.14
C THR A 45 22.02 -11.39 20.09
N ARG A 46 23.25 -11.85 20.32
CA ARG A 46 23.91 -12.81 19.44
C ARG A 46 23.45 -14.22 19.75
N LEU A 47 23.21 -15.01 18.70
CA LEU A 47 22.85 -16.41 18.82
C LEU A 47 24.10 -17.27 18.73
N HIS A 48 24.33 -18.11 19.73
CA HIS A 48 25.46 -19.01 19.80
C HIS A 48 25.00 -20.45 19.56
N VAL A 49 25.84 -21.22 18.88
CA VAL A 49 25.62 -22.66 18.64
C VAL A 49 26.79 -23.48 19.20
N VAL A 50 27.95 -22.85 19.36
CA VAL A 50 29.16 -23.44 19.96
C VAL A 50 29.48 -22.68 21.23
N ASP A 51 29.65 -23.42 22.31
CA ASP A 51 30.03 -22.91 23.64
C ASP A 51 31.50 -22.49 23.68
N GLU A 52 31.91 -21.73 24.71
CA GLU A 52 33.28 -21.28 24.90
C GLU A 52 34.27 -22.46 25.02
N GLY A 53 33.81 -23.59 25.57
CA GLY A 53 34.57 -24.85 25.60
C GLY A 53 34.62 -25.63 24.27
N GLY A 54 34.15 -25.06 23.16
CA GLY A 54 34.11 -25.72 21.84
C GLY A 54 33.03 -26.80 21.71
N ARG A 55 32.12 -26.91 22.67
CA ARG A 55 31.03 -27.89 22.64
C ARG A 55 29.91 -27.39 21.73
N PHE A 56 29.53 -28.20 20.74
CA PHE A 56 28.40 -27.89 19.87
C PHE A 56 27.07 -28.21 20.58
N HIS A 57 26.19 -27.22 20.67
CA HIS A 57 24.84 -27.40 21.18
C HIS A 57 23.88 -27.58 19.99
N ARG A 58 23.06 -28.65 20.03
CA ARG A 58 22.06 -28.91 19.00
C ARG A 58 20.98 -27.82 18.91
N ARG A 59 20.81 -27.02 19.96
CA ARG A 59 19.89 -25.89 20.01
C ARG A 59 20.69 -24.58 20.11
N PRO A 60 20.28 -23.52 19.41
CA PRO A 60 20.84 -22.20 19.62
C PRO A 60 20.63 -21.77 21.06
N PHE A 61 21.60 -21.08 21.63
CA PHE A 61 21.57 -20.56 23.00
C PHE A 61 22.10 -19.13 23.02
N VAL A 62 21.83 -18.45 24.14
CA VAL A 62 22.32 -17.10 24.41
C VAL A 62 22.99 -17.07 25.77
N TYR A 63 23.89 -16.11 25.94
CA TYR A 63 24.48 -15.82 27.25
C TYR A 63 23.72 -14.70 27.94
N LEU A 64 23.86 -14.64 29.26
CA LEU A 64 23.26 -13.55 30.02
C LEU A 64 23.99 -12.24 29.68
N LEU A 65 23.21 -11.22 29.34
CA LEU A 65 23.77 -9.89 29.09
C LEU A 65 23.88 -9.14 30.42
N VAL A 66 25.07 -8.65 30.73
CA VAL A 66 25.40 -7.91 31.97
C VAL A 66 25.96 -6.55 31.59
N ASP A 67 25.57 -5.50 32.32
CA ASP A 67 26.11 -4.15 32.12
C ASP A 67 27.55 -4.08 32.64
N ASP A 68 28.42 -3.51 31.84
CA ASP A 68 29.82 -3.31 32.20
C ASP A 68 29.95 -2.05 33.04
N GLU A 69 30.07 -2.21 34.37
CA GLU A 69 30.22 -1.09 35.30
C GLU A 69 31.42 -0.19 34.97
N ALA A 70 32.46 -0.73 34.31
CA ALA A 70 33.64 0.03 33.91
C ALA A 70 33.41 0.90 32.65
N ALA A 71 32.38 0.61 31.87
CA ALA A 71 32.09 1.30 30.63
C ALA A 71 30.59 1.46 30.42
N ALA A 72 30.02 2.52 30.98
CA ALA A 72 28.59 2.85 30.87
C ALA A 72 28.07 2.70 29.43
N GLY A 73 27.07 1.83 29.25
CA GLY A 73 26.46 1.53 27.95
C GLY A 73 27.17 0.46 27.13
N ARG A 74 28.20 -0.20 27.67
CA ARG A 74 28.75 -1.43 27.11
C ARG A 74 28.17 -2.62 27.85
N TYR A 75 27.68 -3.58 27.09
CA TYR A 75 27.18 -4.83 27.62
C TYR A 75 28.19 -5.94 27.36
N GLN A 76 28.47 -6.74 28.38
CA GLN A 76 29.26 -7.95 28.27
C GLN A 76 28.36 -9.19 28.43
N GLU A 77 28.66 -10.22 27.66
CA GLU A 77 27.99 -11.51 27.77
C GLU A 77 28.69 -12.32 28.86
N ASP A 78 27.96 -12.65 29.93
CA ASP A 78 28.43 -13.59 30.94
C ASP A 78 28.37 -15.02 30.37
N ARG A 79 29.54 -15.50 29.95
CA ARG A 79 29.72 -16.85 29.37
C ARG A 79 29.73 -17.98 30.39
N SER A 80 29.52 -17.67 31.67
CA SER A 80 29.51 -18.69 32.74
C SER A 80 28.41 -19.73 32.56
N ARG A 81 27.28 -19.37 31.94
CA ARG A 81 26.15 -20.28 31.74
C ARG A 81 25.44 -20.04 30.41
N PRO A 82 25.34 -21.06 29.53
CA PRO A 82 24.54 -20.98 28.32
C PRO A 82 23.05 -21.18 28.62
N PHE A 83 22.20 -20.31 28.07
CA PHE A 83 20.74 -20.39 28.17
C PHE A 83 20.13 -20.84 26.83
N PRO A 84 19.60 -22.06 26.73
CA PRO A 84 19.06 -22.58 25.48
C PRO A 84 17.79 -21.86 25.07
N ILE A 85 17.64 -21.62 23.75
CA ILE A 85 16.40 -21.10 23.19
C ILE A 85 15.42 -22.25 23.01
N HIS A 86 14.24 -22.05 23.57
CA HIS A 86 13.10 -22.95 23.43
C HIS A 86 12.18 -22.41 22.34
N PHE A 87 11.82 -23.27 21.39
CA PHE A 87 10.82 -22.96 20.37
C PHE A 87 9.43 -23.33 20.86
N LEU A 88 8.40 -22.63 20.37
CA LEU A 88 7.00 -22.90 20.69
C LEU A 88 6.75 -22.89 22.21
N VAL A 89 7.15 -21.81 22.88
CA VAL A 89 6.91 -21.63 24.31
C VAL A 89 5.56 -20.95 24.53
N ARG A 90 4.92 -21.21 25.67
CA ARG A 90 3.78 -20.41 26.09
C ARG A 90 4.28 -19.17 26.82
N GLY A 91 3.76 -18.02 26.41
CA GLY A 91 4.00 -16.77 27.11
C GLY A 91 3.37 -16.76 28.49
N PRO A 92 3.80 -15.85 29.38
CA PRO A 92 3.03 -15.47 30.55
C PRO A 92 1.66 -14.91 30.12
N ASP A 93 0.66 -15.10 30.97
CA ASP A 93 -0.68 -14.56 30.75
C ASP A 93 -0.69 -13.03 30.86
N GLU A 94 -0.73 -12.34 29.73
CA GLU A 94 -0.78 -10.87 29.74
C GLU A 94 -2.16 -10.32 30.17
N LEU A 95 -3.21 -11.14 30.05
CA LEU A 95 -4.61 -10.81 30.35
C LEU A 95 -5.18 -11.51 31.59
N GLY A 96 -4.33 -12.20 32.37
CA GLY A 96 -4.74 -12.85 33.64
C GLY A 96 -5.76 -14.01 33.50
N GLY A 97 -5.94 -14.55 32.30
CA GLY A 97 -6.98 -15.53 31.96
C GLY A 97 -6.53 -17.01 31.91
N GLY A 98 -5.32 -17.36 32.36
CA GLY A 98 -4.88 -18.76 32.49
C GLY A 98 -4.24 -19.39 31.23
N SER A 99 -4.16 -18.67 30.10
CA SER A 99 -3.53 -19.21 28.87
C SER A 99 -2.81 -18.15 28.05
N GLY A 100 -1.51 -18.01 28.26
CA GLY A 100 -0.65 -17.20 27.44
C GLY A 100 -0.53 -17.82 26.07
N GLY A 101 -0.59 -16.96 25.05
CA GLY A 101 -0.44 -17.37 23.66
C GLY A 101 0.87 -18.10 23.41
N TRP A 102 0.86 -18.98 22.41
CA TRP A 102 2.09 -19.58 21.88
C TRP A 102 2.99 -18.50 21.31
N ARG A 103 4.29 -18.61 21.55
CA ARG A 103 5.35 -17.77 20.98
C ARG A 103 6.34 -18.64 20.23
N LEU A 104 6.88 -18.12 19.13
CA LEU A 104 7.79 -18.85 18.26
C LEU A 104 9.03 -19.30 19.01
N PHE A 105 9.57 -18.44 19.88
CA PHE A 105 10.74 -18.74 20.70
C PHE A 105 10.73 -17.96 22.02
N GLY A 106 11.45 -18.49 23.01
CA GLY A 106 11.74 -17.85 24.28
C GLY A 106 12.95 -18.47 24.97
N VAL A 107 13.38 -17.86 26.06
CA VAL A 107 14.54 -18.28 26.85
C VAL A 107 14.16 -18.27 28.33
N ASP A 108 14.82 -19.11 29.12
CA ASP A 108 14.61 -19.19 30.56
C ASP A 108 15.20 -17.97 31.27
N GLU A 109 14.53 -17.51 32.33
CA GLU A 109 15.04 -16.44 33.18
C GLU A 109 16.33 -16.88 33.90
N PRO A 110 17.29 -15.96 34.14
CA PRO A 110 17.23 -14.51 33.94
C PRO A 110 17.59 -14.01 32.53
N ALA A 111 17.96 -14.89 31.59
CA ALA A 111 18.38 -14.47 30.25
C ALA A 111 17.22 -13.91 29.42
N ARG A 112 17.53 -13.05 28.44
CA ARG A 112 16.56 -12.46 27.52
C ARG A 112 17.15 -12.37 26.11
N VAL A 113 16.30 -12.46 25.09
CA VAL A 113 16.68 -12.44 23.66
C VAL A 113 16.07 -11.22 22.99
N PHE A 114 16.90 -10.25 22.62
CA PHE A 114 16.49 -9.04 21.90
C PHE A 114 17.02 -9.09 20.47
N LEU A 115 16.24 -9.60 19.51
CA LEU A 115 16.72 -9.74 18.13
C LEU A 115 17.05 -8.40 17.45
N LEU A 116 16.37 -7.31 17.85
CA LEU A 116 16.62 -5.94 17.36
C LEU A 116 17.17 -5.02 18.47
N GLY A 117 17.53 -5.58 19.62
CA GLY A 117 17.93 -4.81 20.80
C GLY A 117 16.76 -4.19 21.56
N THR A 118 17.08 -3.42 22.59
CA THR A 118 16.10 -2.70 23.42
C THR A 118 16.14 -1.20 23.17
N ASP A 119 15.09 -0.51 23.59
CA ASP A 119 15.06 0.95 23.68
C ASP A 119 15.65 1.45 25.01
N GLY A 120 15.67 2.78 25.21
CA GLY A 120 16.19 3.40 26.45
C GLY A 120 15.44 3.04 27.72
N PHE A 121 14.30 2.37 27.59
CA PHE A 121 13.51 1.86 28.70
C PHE A 121 13.66 0.36 28.90
N GLY A 122 14.53 -0.32 28.13
CA GLY A 122 14.71 -1.77 28.19
C GLY A 122 13.53 -2.57 27.63
N ARG A 123 12.71 -1.96 26.76
CA ARG A 123 11.65 -2.69 26.05
C ARG A 123 12.17 -3.25 24.72
N ASP A 124 11.77 -4.47 24.38
CA ASP A 124 12.18 -5.15 23.15
C ASP A 124 11.63 -4.45 21.89
N GLN A 125 12.51 -4.04 20.98
CA GLN A 125 12.11 -3.30 19.79
C GLN A 125 11.36 -4.19 18.79
N LEU A 126 11.75 -5.45 18.63
CA LEU A 126 11.06 -6.38 17.73
C LEU A 126 9.59 -6.57 18.11
N SER A 127 9.34 -6.87 19.38
CA SER A 127 7.99 -7.07 19.90
C SER A 127 7.13 -5.81 19.71
N ARG A 128 7.69 -4.62 19.95
CA ARG A 128 6.99 -3.35 19.72
C ARG A 128 6.66 -3.12 18.25
N LEU A 129 7.58 -3.42 17.34
CA LEU A 129 7.36 -3.27 15.90
C LEU A 129 6.24 -4.20 15.42
N LEU A 130 6.24 -5.46 15.85
CA LEU A 130 5.20 -6.44 15.46
C LEU A 130 3.82 -6.05 16.00
N HIS A 131 3.73 -5.71 17.29
CA HIS A 131 2.47 -5.29 17.90
C HIS A 131 1.98 -3.95 17.34
N GLY A 132 2.89 -3.00 17.07
CA GLY A 132 2.58 -1.73 16.43
C GLY A 132 2.08 -1.90 14.99
N ALA A 133 2.70 -2.81 14.23
CA ALA A 133 2.25 -3.18 12.88
C ALA A 133 0.83 -3.76 12.91
N ARG A 134 0.52 -4.64 13.88
CA ARG A 134 -0.83 -5.19 14.07
C ARG A 134 -1.88 -4.09 14.28
N ILE A 135 -1.60 -3.15 15.18
CA ILE A 135 -2.52 -2.04 15.49
C ILE A 135 -2.72 -1.15 14.26
N SER A 136 -1.63 -0.81 13.55
CA SER A 136 -1.68 0.03 12.35
C SER A 136 -2.49 -0.62 11.23
N LEU A 137 -2.36 -1.95 11.06
CA LEU A 137 -3.14 -2.72 10.09
C LEU A 137 -4.64 -2.64 10.40
N PHE A 138 -5.04 -2.85 11.65
CA PHE A 138 -6.45 -2.72 12.05
C PHE A 138 -6.99 -1.29 11.88
N ALA A 139 -6.20 -0.27 12.22
CA ALA A 139 -6.59 1.12 12.04
C ALA A 139 -6.81 1.48 10.56
N GLY A 140 -5.90 1.06 9.67
CA GLY A 140 -6.05 1.25 8.23
C GLY A 140 -7.23 0.49 7.63
N LEU A 141 -7.46 -0.74 8.09
CA LEU A 141 -8.62 -1.54 7.68
C LEU A 141 -9.94 -0.87 8.10
N LEU A 142 -10.02 -0.39 9.35
CA LEU A 142 -11.19 0.32 9.86
C LEU A 142 -11.46 1.60 9.06
N ALA A 143 -10.43 2.40 8.79
CA ALA A 143 -10.56 3.61 7.97
C ALA A 143 -11.05 3.29 6.55
N THR A 144 -10.56 2.20 5.95
CA THR A 144 -10.96 1.75 4.61
C THR A 144 -12.43 1.33 4.59
N VAL A 145 -12.87 0.53 5.57
CA VAL A 145 -14.26 0.09 5.70
C VAL A 145 -15.21 1.27 5.88
N LEU A 146 -14.84 2.24 6.72
CA LEU A 146 -15.64 3.44 6.93
C LEU A 146 -15.72 4.30 5.66
N SER A 147 -14.60 4.50 4.96
CA SER A 147 -14.56 5.27 3.71
C SER A 147 -15.40 4.61 2.62
N LEU A 148 -15.26 3.30 2.44
CA LEU A 148 -16.10 2.51 1.52
C LEU A 148 -17.57 2.56 1.92
N GLY A 149 -17.89 2.49 3.22
CA GLY A 149 -19.25 2.58 3.72
C GLY A 149 -19.91 3.92 3.35
N VAL A 150 -19.22 5.04 3.61
CA VAL A 150 -19.72 6.38 3.26
C VAL A 150 -19.85 6.53 1.74
N GLY A 151 -18.81 6.13 0.98
CA GLY A 151 -18.83 6.17 -0.47
C GLY A 151 -19.96 5.31 -1.08
N TRP A 152 -20.24 4.16 -0.48
CA TRP A 152 -21.32 3.28 -0.90
C TRP A 152 -22.70 3.89 -0.64
N VAL A 153 -22.93 4.48 0.54
CA VAL A 153 -24.19 5.19 0.85
C VAL A 153 -24.40 6.37 -0.11
N LEU A 154 -23.41 7.24 -0.27
CA LEU A 154 -23.53 8.39 -1.18
C LEU A 154 -23.66 7.96 -2.65
N GLY A 155 -22.90 6.94 -3.06
CA GLY A 155 -22.94 6.42 -4.42
C GLY A 155 -24.29 5.76 -4.76
N THR A 156 -24.86 5.00 -3.82
CA THR A 156 -26.21 4.43 -4.00
C THR A 156 -27.26 5.52 -4.06
N MET A 157 -27.24 6.50 -3.14
CA MET A 157 -28.15 7.64 -3.19
C MET A 157 -28.05 8.39 -4.53
N ALA A 158 -26.85 8.69 -5.01
CA ALA A 158 -26.65 9.33 -6.31
C ALA A 158 -27.15 8.46 -7.48
N GLY A 159 -27.00 7.14 -7.41
CA GLY A 159 -27.53 6.22 -8.43
C GLY A 159 -29.06 6.13 -8.45
N PHE A 160 -29.71 6.21 -7.28
CA PHE A 160 -31.17 6.21 -7.17
C PHE A 160 -31.79 7.55 -7.60
N TYR A 161 -31.23 8.68 -7.15
CA TYR A 161 -31.76 10.02 -7.45
C TYR A 161 -31.25 10.63 -8.77
N GLY A 162 -30.09 10.19 -9.28
CA GLY A 162 -29.51 10.66 -10.54
C GLY A 162 -30.36 10.31 -11.76
N ARG A 163 -31.12 9.21 -11.73
CA ARG A 163 -32.13 8.88 -12.76
C ARG A 163 -33.26 9.92 -12.82
N GLY A 164 -33.60 10.55 -11.70
CA GLY A 164 -34.60 11.61 -11.64
C GLY A 164 -34.08 12.93 -12.23
N MET A 165 -32.82 13.28 -11.98
CA MET A 165 -32.22 14.51 -12.53
C MET A 165 -32.02 14.44 -14.04
N ASP A 166 -31.60 13.30 -14.61
CA ASP A 166 -31.54 13.10 -16.06
C ASP A 166 -32.94 13.13 -16.70
N ALA A 167 -33.95 12.55 -16.05
CA ALA A 167 -35.33 12.63 -16.51
C ALA A 167 -35.87 14.07 -16.48
N VAL A 168 -35.49 14.88 -15.48
CA VAL A 168 -35.86 16.31 -15.40
C VAL A 168 -35.06 17.16 -16.40
N LEU A 169 -33.79 16.85 -16.70
CA LEU A 169 -33.03 17.55 -17.74
C LEU A 169 -33.51 17.21 -19.15
N MET A 170 -33.82 15.94 -19.43
CA MET A 170 -34.38 15.53 -20.72
C MET A 170 -35.86 15.92 -20.88
N ARG A 171 -36.58 16.18 -19.77
CA ARG A 171 -38.00 16.58 -19.75
C ARG A 171 -38.23 18.00 -19.23
N GLY A 172 -37.18 18.81 -19.09
CA GLY A 172 -37.31 20.26 -19.09
C GLY A 172 -37.60 20.70 -20.52
N PRO A 173 -38.38 21.77 -20.77
CA PRO A 173 -38.59 22.25 -22.13
C PRO A 173 -37.21 22.53 -22.72
N ALA A 174 -36.76 21.67 -23.63
CA ALA A 174 -35.52 21.88 -24.35
C ALA A 174 -35.51 23.33 -24.82
N PRO A 175 -34.45 24.13 -24.59
CA PRO A 175 -34.41 25.47 -25.14
C PRO A 175 -34.65 25.30 -26.63
N ALA A 176 -35.78 25.83 -27.08
CA ALA A 176 -36.29 25.64 -28.42
C ALA A 176 -35.10 25.87 -29.35
N ARG A 177 -34.58 24.79 -29.95
CA ARG A 177 -33.50 24.91 -30.92
C ARG A 177 -34.04 25.87 -31.94
N LEU A 178 -33.48 27.08 -31.97
CA LEU A 178 -33.77 28.09 -32.94
C LEU A 178 -33.56 27.42 -34.30
N ARG A 179 -34.66 26.99 -34.91
CA ARG A 179 -34.72 26.62 -36.31
C ARG A 179 -34.41 27.91 -37.04
N ARG A 180 -33.11 28.20 -37.23
CA ARG A 180 -32.67 29.29 -38.08
C ARG A 180 -33.32 29.04 -39.44
N PRO A 181 -34.28 29.87 -39.87
CA PRO A 181 -34.82 29.72 -41.22
C PRO A 181 -33.63 29.86 -42.17
N GLY A 182 -33.58 28.96 -43.16
CA GLY A 182 -32.48 28.85 -44.09
C GLY A 182 -32.14 30.21 -44.68
N VAL A 183 -30.86 30.59 -44.56
CA VAL A 183 -30.32 31.71 -45.30
C VAL A 183 -30.42 31.33 -46.78
N PRO A 184 -31.19 32.04 -47.62
CA PRO A 184 -31.18 31.75 -49.04
C PRO A 184 -29.79 32.10 -49.58
N HIS A 185 -29.02 31.09 -49.97
CA HIS A 185 -27.83 31.28 -50.78
C HIS A 185 -28.28 31.86 -52.13
N ALA A 186 -28.29 33.19 -52.23
CA ALA A 186 -28.45 33.88 -53.49
C ALA A 186 -27.24 33.54 -54.37
N ARG A 187 -27.48 32.61 -55.30
CA ARG A 187 -26.58 32.19 -56.37
C ARG A 187 -25.94 33.41 -57.02
N ALA A 188 -24.62 33.54 -56.86
CA ALA A 188 -23.81 34.42 -57.70
C ALA A 188 -24.03 34.00 -59.16
N ARG A 189 -24.62 34.91 -59.94
CA ARG A 189 -24.89 34.71 -61.37
C ARG A 189 -23.56 34.53 -62.10
N HIS A 190 -23.31 33.32 -62.58
CA HIS A 190 -22.35 33.10 -63.66
C HIS A 190 -22.83 33.90 -64.89
N ARG A 191 -22.14 34.98 -65.24
CA ARG A 191 -22.26 35.64 -66.55
C ARG A 191 -21.44 34.82 -67.55
N PRO A 192 -22.04 34.17 -68.57
CA PRO A 192 -21.29 33.70 -69.72
C PRO A 192 -20.92 34.90 -70.60
N ARG A 193 -19.62 35.04 -70.83
CA ARG A 193 -18.99 35.99 -71.74
C ARG A 193 -19.39 35.58 -73.17
N ARG A 194 -20.25 36.37 -73.83
CA ARG A 194 -20.64 36.13 -75.23
C ARG A 194 -19.44 36.38 -76.14
N LEU A 195 -18.94 35.33 -76.77
CA LEU A 195 -18.12 35.36 -77.99
C LEU A 195 -19.03 35.14 -79.20
N GLY A 196 -18.76 35.83 -80.31
CA GLY A 196 -19.16 35.40 -81.64
C GLY A 196 -20.43 36.05 -82.19
N ALA A 197 -20.31 37.28 -82.69
CA ALA A 197 -21.14 37.75 -83.79
C ALA A 197 -20.31 37.60 -85.08
N ALA A 198 -20.52 36.51 -85.80
CA ALA A 198 -20.00 36.31 -87.14
C ALA A 198 -21.03 35.53 -87.96
N GLY A 199 -21.45 36.12 -89.08
CA GLY A 199 -22.01 35.37 -90.22
C GLY A 199 -23.52 35.48 -90.41
N ALA A 200 -23.98 36.54 -91.06
CA ALA A 200 -25.12 36.47 -91.97
C ALA A 200 -24.66 36.93 -93.36
N PRO A 201 -24.87 36.13 -94.43
CA PRO A 201 -24.42 36.42 -95.79
C PRO A 201 -25.53 37.07 -96.63
N ARG A 202 -25.12 37.57 -97.83
CA ARG A 202 -25.90 38.12 -98.97
C ARG A 202 -25.74 39.64 -99.10
N ALA A 203 -25.49 40.24 -100.26
CA ALA A 203 -25.51 39.81 -101.65
C ALA A 203 -24.51 40.70 -102.45
N ARG A 204 -23.88 40.20 -103.52
CA ARG A 204 -24.09 40.62 -104.93
C ARG A 204 -24.41 42.13 -105.08
N HIS A 205 -23.78 42.92 -105.94
CA HIS A 205 -23.45 42.64 -107.34
C HIS A 205 -22.72 43.89 -107.90
N ARG A 206 -21.74 43.67 -108.81
CA ARG A 206 -21.48 44.40 -110.07
C ARG A 206 -21.24 45.92 -110.03
N ASP A 207 -20.07 46.37 -110.48
CA ASP A 207 -19.76 46.91 -111.84
C ASP A 207 -19.42 48.40 -111.61
N GLU A 208 -18.40 49.07 -112.16
CA GLU A 208 -17.82 49.15 -113.50
C GLU A 208 -16.35 49.64 -113.33
N ARG A 209 -15.32 48.94 -113.84
CA ARG A 209 -14.57 49.21 -115.10
C ARG A 209 -13.49 50.34 -114.98
N PRO A 210 -12.54 50.39 -115.93
CA PRO A 210 -11.08 50.34 -115.71
C PRO A 210 -10.39 51.65 -115.33
#